data_AF-D0UT55-F1
#
_entry.id   AF-D0UT55-F1
#
_cell.length_a   1.000
_cell.length_b   1.000
_cell.length_c   1.000
_cell.angle_alpha   90.00
_cell.angle_beta   90.00
_cell.angle_gamma   90.00
#
_symmetry.space_group_name_H-M   'P 1'
#
loop_
_entity.id
_entity.type
_entity.pdbx_description
1 polymer ?
#
loop_
_entity_poly.entity_id
_entity_poly.type
_entity_poly.pdbx_seq_one_letter_code
_entity_poly.pdbx_strand_id
1 'polypeptide(L)'
;RMAINAACNELNQAWIESGVSENAVSGHIQVIIPGKTACFACAPPLVVASNIDEKTLKREGVCAASLPTTMGIIAGFLVQTTLKYLLSFGTITYYVGYNALQDFFPTMMMKPNPNCDDSFCRKRQKAYQEMMARQPNEVVVETKNQEVVHED
;
A
#
# COMPACT_ATOMS: atom_id res chain seq x y z
N ARG A 1 -0.12 1.56 -13.44
CA ARG A 1 -0.07 0.76 -12.18
C ARG A 1 -0.04 -0.75 -12.46
N MET A 2 -0.93 -1.29 -13.30
CA MET A 2 -0.96 -2.73 -13.64
C MET A 2 0.37 -3.29 -14.18
N ALA A 3 1.08 -2.56 -15.04
CA ALA A 3 2.38 -2.99 -15.56
C ALA A 3 3.44 -3.19 -14.45
N ILE A 4 3.52 -2.23 -13.51
CA ILE A 4 4.42 -2.33 -12.34
C ILE A 4 4.02 -3.53 -11.48
N ASN A 5 2.71 -3.69 -11.23
CA ASN A 5 2.19 -4.81 -10.44
C ASN A 5 2.60 -6.17 -11.03
N ALA A 6 2.45 -6.36 -12.34
CA ALA A 6 2.82 -7.60 -13.01
C ALA A 6 4.33 -7.89 -12.86
N ALA A 7 5.18 -6.90 -13.15
CA ALA A 7 6.63 -7.04 -13.01
C ALA A 7 7.05 -7.33 -11.56
N CYS A 8 6.47 -6.63 -10.59
CA CYS A 8 6.78 -6.83 -9.17
C CYS A 8 6.31 -8.20 -8.65
N ASN A 9 5.15 -8.70 -9.08
CA ASN A 9 4.69 -10.05 -8.72
C ASN A 9 5.60 -11.12 -9.33
N GLU A 10 5.99 -10.94 -10.59
CA GLU A 10 6.91 -11.83 -11.29
C GLU A 10 8.28 -11.87 -10.60
N LEU A 11 8.86 -10.72 -10.26
CA LEU A 11 10.18 -10.61 -9.62
C LEU A 11 10.16 -10.78 -8.09
N ASN A 12 8.99 -10.90 -7.47
CA ASN A 12 8.82 -10.85 -6.01
C ASN A 12 9.34 -9.55 -5.36
N GLN A 13 9.23 -8.42 -6.05
CA GLN A 13 9.75 -7.14 -5.59
C GLN A 13 8.70 -6.42 -4.75
N ALA A 14 9.06 -6.06 -3.52
CA ALA A 14 8.25 -5.17 -2.69
C ALA A 14 8.27 -3.74 -3.28
N TRP A 15 7.12 -3.07 -3.29
CA TRP A 15 6.98 -1.71 -3.81
C TRP A 15 5.88 -0.95 -3.07
N ILE A 16 5.87 0.37 -3.19
CA ILE A 16 4.87 1.23 -2.57
C ILE A 16 4.18 2.02 -3.67
N GLU A 17 2.86 1.89 -3.73
CA GLU A 17 1.99 2.62 -4.64
C GLU A 17 1.48 3.89 -3.95
N SER A 18 1.25 4.94 -4.74
CA SER A 18 0.62 6.16 -4.26
C SER A 18 -0.36 6.75 -5.28
N GLY A 19 -1.40 7.41 -4.77
CA GLY A 19 -2.42 8.04 -5.58
C GLY A 19 -2.99 9.29 -4.94
N VAL A 20 -3.37 10.24 -5.78
CA VAL A 20 -4.14 11.44 -5.44
C VAL A 20 -5.40 11.44 -6.30
N SER A 21 -6.53 11.84 -5.73
CA SER A 21 -7.81 11.91 -6.45
C SER A 21 -7.85 13.06 -7.45
N GLU A 22 -8.73 12.95 -8.45
CA GLU A 22 -8.88 13.95 -9.51
C GLU A 22 -9.36 15.32 -9.01
N ASN A 23 -10.00 15.37 -7.84
CA ASN A 23 -10.43 16.61 -7.19
C ASN A 23 -9.41 17.13 -6.15
N ALA A 24 -8.26 16.46 -6.02
CA ALA A 24 -7.15 16.79 -5.13
C ALA A 24 -7.46 16.90 -3.63
N VAL A 25 -8.62 16.42 -3.16
CA VAL A 25 -8.98 16.44 -1.73
C VAL A 25 -8.82 15.09 -1.03
N SER A 26 -8.24 14.10 -1.71
CA SER A 26 -7.90 12.83 -1.10
C SER A 26 -6.69 12.17 -1.77
N GLY A 27 -6.08 11.24 -1.05
CA GLY A 27 -4.99 10.42 -1.57
C GLY A 27 -4.72 9.21 -0.69
N HIS A 28 -3.76 8.39 -1.09
CA HIS A 28 -3.33 7.24 -0.32
C HIS A 28 -1.91 6.81 -0.69
N ILE A 29 -1.34 5.97 0.17
CA ILE A 29 -0.23 5.09 -0.18
C ILE A 29 -0.56 3.66 0.22
N GLN A 30 -0.03 2.69 -0.52
CA GLN A 30 -0.19 1.26 -0.25
C GLN A 30 1.14 0.52 -0.41
N VAL A 31 1.56 -0.18 0.63
CA VAL A 31 2.74 -1.05 0.62
C VAL A 31 2.34 -2.43 0.08
N ILE A 32 2.95 -2.80 -1.03
CA ILE A 32 2.68 -4.04 -1.76
C ILE A 32 3.89 -4.96 -1.63
N ILE A 33 3.70 -6.05 -0.87
CA ILE A 33 4.67 -7.12 -0.70
C ILE A 33 4.02 -8.37 -1.32
N PRO A 34 4.47 -8.81 -2.51
CA PRO A 34 3.86 -9.92 -3.21
C PRO A 34 3.68 -11.16 -2.31
N GLY A 35 2.45 -11.64 -2.20
CA GLY A 35 2.08 -12.78 -1.36
C GLY A 35 1.75 -12.47 0.10
N LYS A 36 2.20 -11.33 0.65
CA LYS A 36 1.90 -10.89 2.03
C LYS A 36 0.77 -9.88 2.10
N THR A 37 0.79 -8.86 1.24
CA THR A 37 -0.27 -7.84 1.13
C THR A 37 -0.94 -7.89 -0.23
N ALA A 38 -2.14 -7.30 -0.32
CA ALA A 38 -2.87 -7.20 -1.57
C ALA A 38 -2.01 -6.54 -2.66
N CYS A 39 -1.86 -7.22 -3.80
CA CYS A 39 -1.31 -6.59 -4.99
C CYS A 39 -2.37 -5.69 -5.64
N PHE A 40 -1.99 -4.86 -6.62
CA PHE A 40 -2.91 -3.92 -7.26
C PHE A 40 -4.04 -4.65 -8.01
N ALA A 41 -3.81 -5.88 -8.49
CA ALA A 41 -4.81 -6.73 -9.13
C ALA A 41 -5.68 -7.52 -8.13
N CYS A 42 -5.45 -7.45 -6.82
CA CYS A 42 -6.29 -8.15 -5.83
C CYS A 42 -7.64 -7.45 -5.64
N ALA A 43 -7.66 -6.12 -5.76
CA ALA A 43 -8.85 -5.27 -5.66
C ALA A 43 -8.77 -4.17 -6.73
N PRO A 44 -8.86 -4.54 -8.02
CA PRO A 44 -8.71 -3.59 -9.11
C PRO A 44 -9.87 -2.56 -9.09
N PRO A 45 -9.62 -1.31 -9.49
CA PRO A 45 -10.69 -0.33 -9.66
C PRO A 45 -11.65 -0.78 -10.77
N LEU A 46 -12.90 -0.31 -10.71
CA LEU A 46 -13.97 -0.76 -11.60
C LEU A 46 -13.64 -0.65 -13.10
N VAL A 47 -12.92 0.40 -13.51
CA VAL A 47 -12.49 0.60 -14.90
C VAL A 47 -11.60 -0.55 -15.40
N VAL A 48 -10.66 -0.99 -14.55
CA VAL A 48 -9.76 -2.10 -14.87
C VAL A 48 -10.54 -3.42 -14.84
N ALA A 49 -11.39 -3.63 -13.84
CA ALA A 49 -12.19 -4.85 -13.73
C ALA A 49 -13.17 -5.03 -14.91
N SER A 50 -13.70 -3.93 -15.46
CA SER A 50 -14.65 -3.95 -16.58
C SER A 50 -13.98 -3.94 -17.96
N ASN A 51 -12.64 -3.99 -18.04
CA ASN A 51 -11.87 -3.83 -19.29
C ASN A 51 -12.27 -2.59 -20.11
N ILE A 52 -12.66 -1.51 -19.43
CA ILE A 52 -12.95 -0.23 -20.07
C ILE A 52 -11.62 0.49 -20.26
N ASP A 53 -11.37 1.02 -21.46
CA ASP A 53 -10.17 1.82 -21.72
C ASP A 53 -10.22 3.10 -20.87
N GLU A 54 -9.24 3.33 -20.00
CA GLU A 54 -9.14 4.54 -19.17
C GLU A 54 -9.22 5.82 -20.03
N LYS A 55 -8.80 5.75 -21.29
CA LYS A 55 -8.92 6.89 -22.24
C LYS A 55 -10.36 7.32 -22.46
N THR A 56 -11.35 6.43 -22.34
CA THR A 56 -12.76 6.78 -22.53
C THR A 56 -13.34 7.57 -21.36
N LEU A 57 -12.71 7.52 -20.19
CA LEU A 57 -13.09 8.32 -19.02
C LEU A 57 -12.48 9.73 -19.05
N LYS A 58 -11.34 9.88 -19.73
CA LYS A 58 -10.68 11.17 -19.90
C LYS A 58 -11.44 12.02 -20.93
N ARG A 59 -12.00 13.14 -20.49
CA ARG A 59 -12.50 14.17 -21.42
C ARG A 59 -11.32 15.01 -21.90
N GLU A 60 -11.23 15.26 -23.19
CA GLU A 60 -10.20 16.16 -23.72
C GLU A 60 -10.47 17.61 -23.26
N GLY A 61 -9.42 18.35 -22.92
CA GLY A 61 -9.52 19.74 -22.48
C GLY A 61 -9.84 19.96 -20.99
N VAL A 62 -10.06 18.91 -20.19
CA VAL A 62 -10.17 19.03 -18.72
C VAL A 62 -8.93 18.46 -18.04
N CYS A 63 -8.42 19.18 -17.04
CA CYS A 63 -7.36 18.70 -16.16
C CYS A 63 -7.96 18.16 -14.86
N ALA A 64 -7.31 17.15 -14.29
CA ALA A 64 -7.50 16.83 -12.88
C ALA A 64 -7.06 18.03 -12.04
N ALA A 65 -7.83 18.37 -11.00
CA ALA A 65 -7.38 19.34 -10.02
C ALA A 65 -6.10 18.81 -9.36
N SER A 66 -5.18 19.72 -9.06
CA SER A 66 -3.91 19.40 -8.43
C SER A 66 -3.60 20.47 -7.40
N LEU A 67 -3.67 20.10 -6.13
CA LEU A 67 -3.27 20.96 -5.01
C LEU A 67 -1.89 20.51 -4.51
N PRO A 68 -0.89 21.42 -4.48
CA PRO A 68 0.45 21.11 -3.98
C PRO A 68 0.46 20.58 -2.54
N THR A 69 -0.51 20.99 -1.72
CA THR A 69 -0.67 20.53 -0.33
C THR A 69 -0.93 19.03 -0.26
N THR A 70 -1.91 18.52 -1.00
CA THR A 70 -2.25 17.09 -1.04
C THR A 70 -1.10 16.26 -1.60
N MET A 71 -0.45 16.75 -2.66
CA MET A 71 0.74 16.09 -3.22
C MET A 71 1.88 16.02 -2.21
N GLY A 72 2.15 17.10 -1.47
CA GLY A 72 3.18 17.17 -0.44
C GLY A 72 2.91 16.19 0.72
N ILE A 73 1.67 16.11 1.18
CA ILE A 73 1.26 15.18 2.26
C ILE A 73 1.46 13.72 1.81
N ILE A 74 0.97 13.36 0.62
CA ILE A 74 1.11 11.98 0.12
C ILE A 74 2.58 11.62 -0.13
N ALA A 75 3.38 12.54 -0.67
CA ALA A 75 4.82 12.34 -0.82
C ALA A 75 5.52 12.16 0.53
N GLY A 76 5.13 12.94 1.55
CA GLY A 76 5.62 12.80 2.92
C GLY A 76 5.31 11.42 3.50
N PHE A 77 4.07 10.94 3.38
CA PHE A 77 3.71 9.58 3.82
C PHE A 77 4.48 8.49 3.08
N LEU A 78 4.65 8.65 1.76
CA LEU A 78 5.37 7.70 0.92
C LEU A 78 6.83 7.55 1.36
N VAL A 79 7.54 8.67 1.51
CA VAL A 79 8.95 8.66 1.95
C VAL A 79 9.06 8.17 3.39
N GLN A 80 8.20 8.64 4.30
CA GLN A 80 8.23 8.19 5.69
C GLN A 80 8.01 6.68 5.81
N THR A 81 7.13 6.10 5.00
CA THR A 81 6.89 4.66 4.96
C THR A 81 8.06 3.91 4.35
N THR A 82 8.68 4.46 3.32
CA THR A 82 9.90 3.93 2.72
C THR A 82 11.04 3.88 3.74
N LEU A 83 11.25 4.95 4.51
CA LEU A 83 12.26 5.01 5.56
C LEU A 83 11.98 3.99 6.66
N LYS A 84 10.75 3.93 7.19
CA LYS A 84 10.36 2.92 8.19
C LYS A 84 10.61 1.50 7.68
N TYR A 85 10.30 1.23 6.41
CA TYR A 85 10.50 -0.07 5.78
C TYR A 85 11.98 -0.43 5.63
N LEU A 86 12.81 0.47 5.11
CA LEU A 86 14.23 0.20 4.84
C LEU A 86 15.09 0.20 6.11
N LEU A 87 14.79 1.10 7.05
CA LEU A 87 15.59 1.29 8.26
C LEU A 87 15.03 0.53 9.47
N SER A 88 13.94 -0.21 9.30
CA SER A 88 13.33 -1.06 10.34
C SER A 88 13.03 -0.34 11.67
N PHE A 89 12.47 0.87 11.59
CA PHE A 89 12.04 1.62 12.77
C PHE A 89 10.54 1.97 12.73
N GLY A 90 9.97 2.17 13.92
CA GLY A 90 8.54 2.43 14.06
C GLY A 90 7.67 1.30 13.51
N THR A 91 6.41 1.62 13.22
CA THR A 91 5.46 0.65 12.65
C THR A 91 5.21 0.96 11.18
N ILE A 92 5.40 -0.02 10.30
CA ILE A 92 5.05 0.09 8.87
C ILE A 92 3.54 0.05 8.71
N THR A 93 2.98 1.08 8.09
CA THR A 93 1.56 1.16 7.77
C THR A 93 1.35 0.66 6.34
N TYR A 94 0.62 -0.45 6.17
CA TYR A 94 0.48 -1.09 4.84
C TYR A 94 -0.47 -0.36 3.89
N TYR A 95 -1.43 0.38 4.44
CA TYR A 95 -2.26 1.32 3.70
C TYR A 95 -2.55 2.50 4.61
N VAL A 96 -2.37 3.72 4.11
CA VAL A 96 -2.88 4.93 4.74
C VAL A 96 -3.57 5.78 3.68
N GLY A 97 -4.84 6.11 3.95
CA GLY A 97 -5.59 7.09 3.19
C GLY A 97 -5.45 8.48 3.81
N TYR A 98 -5.75 9.50 3.02
CA TYR A 98 -5.88 10.87 3.44
C TYR A 98 -7.16 11.45 2.82
N ASN A 99 -8.04 11.97 3.68
CA ASN A 99 -9.20 12.76 3.29
C ASN A 99 -9.03 14.18 3.82
N ALA A 100 -8.74 15.12 2.92
CA ALA A 100 -8.47 16.52 3.25
C ALA A 100 -9.71 17.29 3.69
N LEU A 101 -10.92 16.81 3.40
CA LEU A 101 -12.16 17.48 3.80
C LEU A 101 -12.50 17.28 5.27
N GLN A 102 -11.97 16.22 5.88
CA GLN A 102 -12.29 15.80 7.25
C GLN A 102 -11.05 15.59 8.11
N ASP A 103 -9.87 15.95 7.59
CA ASP A 103 -8.57 15.70 8.22
C ASP A 103 -8.44 14.25 8.74
N PHE A 104 -8.90 13.31 7.93
CA PHE A 104 -9.02 11.91 8.32
C PHE A 104 -7.99 11.03 7.64
N PHE A 105 -7.33 10.18 8.43
CA PHE A 105 -6.20 9.33 8.01
C PHE A 105 -6.47 7.85 8.31
N PRO A 106 -7.35 7.16 7.54
CA PRO A 106 -7.64 5.76 7.78
C PRO A 106 -6.43 4.89 7.49
N THR A 107 -6.17 3.92 8.35
CA THR A 107 -5.14 2.89 8.13
C THR A 107 -5.78 1.52 8.02
N MET A 108 -5.22 0.65 7.18
CA MET A 108 -5.67 -0.73 7.06
C MET A 108 -4.55 -1.63 6.55
N MET A 109 -4.81 -2.94 6.54
CA MET A 109 -3.95 -3.93 5.90
C MET A 109 -4.80 -4.77 4.95
N MET A 110 -4.64 -4.53 3.65
CA MET A 110 -5.34 -5.31 2.63
C MET A 110 -4.63 -6.65 2.42
N LYS A 111 -5.37 -7.74 2.58
CA LYS A 111 -4.86 -9.11 2.37
C LYS A 111 -4.92 -9.50 0.88
N PRO A 112 -4.00 -10.35 0.39
CA PRO A 112 -4.07 -10.89 -0.96
C PRO A 112 -5.40 -11.59 -1.23
N ASN A 113 -5.92 -11.45 -2.45
CA ASN A 113 -7.06 -12.21 -2.93
C ASN A 113 -6.57 -13.62 -3.37
N PRO A 114 -7.07 -14.72 -2.78
CA PRO A 114 -6.71 -16.09 -3.17
C PRO A 114 -6.98 -16.40 -4.66
N ASN A 115 -7.96 -15.70 -5.22
CA ASN A 115 -8.41 -15.84 -6.61
C ASN A 115 -7.97 -14.65 -7.48
N CYS A 116 -6.93 -13.90 -7.08
CA CYS A 116 -6.41 -12.78 -7.87
C CYS A 116 -6.06 -13.21 -9.29
N ASP A 117 -6.42 -12.43 -10.31
CA ASP A 117 -6.22 -12.76 -11.73
C ASP A 117 -4.75 -12.97 -12.09
N ASP A 118 -3.83 -12.29 -11.40
CA ASP A 118 -2.40 -12.43 -11.57
C ASP A 118 -1.90 -13.78 -11.00
N SER A 119 -1.45 -14.65 -11.90
CA SER A 119 -0.95 -16.00 -11.56
C SER A 119 0.30 -15.96 -10.69
N PHE A 120 1.19 -14.97 -10.88
CA PHE A 120 2.36 -14.79 -10.04
C PHE A 120 1.95 -14.35 -8.64
N CYS A 121 0.93 -13.50 -8.49
CA CYS A 121 0.40 -13.15 -7.17
C CYS A 121 -0.01 -14.41 -6.39
N ARG A 122 -0.80 -15.32 -7.00
CA ARG A 122 -1.19 -16.59 -6.37
C ARG A 122 0.01 -17.48 -6.04
N LYS A 123 1.03 -17.52 -6.90
CA LYS A 123 2.29 -18.24 -6.65
C LYS A 123 3.04 -17.66 -5.43
N ARG A 124 3.13 -16.33 -5.32
CA ARG A 124 3.78 -15.66 -4.18
C ARG A 124 3.01 -15.86 -2.88
N GLN A 125 1.68 -15.90 -2.91
CA GLN A 125 0.86 -16.22 -1.75
C GLN A 125 1.18 -17.61 -1.17
N LYS A 126 1.29 -18.63 -2.03
CA LYS A 126 1.68 -19.99 -1.59
C LYS A 126 3.09 -20.00 -0.97
N ALA A 127 4.05 -19.37 -1.63
CA ALA A 127 5.42 -19.27 -1.12
C ALA A 127 5.47 -18.55 0.25
N TYR A 128 4.67 -17.49 0.42
CA TYR A 128 4.56 -16.78 1.70
C TYR A 128 3.96 -17.67 2.80
N GLN A 129 2.89 -18.41 2.50
CA GLN A 129 2.29 -19.35 3.45
C GLN A 129 3.25 -20.46 3.88
N GLU A 130 4.00 -21.03 2.93
CA GLU A 130 5.05 -22.02 3.23
C GLU A 130 6.16 -21.44 4.11
N MET A 131 6.57 -20.19 3.85
CA MET A 131 7.55 -19.48 4.67
C MET A 131 7.04 -19.28 6.10
N MET A 132 5.79 -18.85 6.26
CA MET A 132 5.17 -18.67 7.58
C MET A 132 5.01 -19.99 8.35
N ALA A 133 4.64 -21.07 7.67
CA ALA A 133 4.52 -22.39 8.30
C ALA A 133 5.87 -22.96 8.77
N ARG A 134 6.99 -22.51 8.18
CA ARG A 134 8.35 -22.90 8.57
C ARG A 134 8.94 -22.02 9.67
N GLN A 135 8.38 -20.83 9.91
CA GLN A 135 8.82 -19.99 11.01
C GLN A 135 8.28 -20.56 12.34
N PRO A 136 9.14 -20.78 13.36
CA PRO A 136 8.64 -21.03 14.70
C PRO A 136 7.83 -19.81 15.14
N ASN A 137 6.65 -20.02 15.75
CA ASN A 137 5.81 -18.95 16.29
C ASN A 137 6.70 -17.98 17.08
N GLU A 138 6.84 -16.74 16.60
CA GLU A 138 7.53 -15.70 17.34
C GLU A 138 6.78 -15.53 18.67
N VAL A 139 7.47 -15.90 19.76
CA VAL A 139 7.06 -15.53 21.10
C VAL A 139 7.03 -14.01 21.09
N VAL A 140 5.84 -13.43 21.29
CA VAL A 140 5.68 -11.99 21.48
C VAL A 140 6.56 -11.63 22.68
N VAL A 141 7.75 -11.10 22.40
CA VAL A 141 8.60 -10.51 23.44
C VAL A 141 7.85 -9.26 23.88
N GLU A 142 7.19 -9.34 25.02
CA GLU A 142 6.68 -8.17 25.72
C GLU A 142 7.84 -7.18 25.84
N THR A 143 7.79 -6.11 25.07
CA THR A 143 8.68 -4.98 25.24
C THR A 143 8.45 -4.49 26.66
N LYS A 144 9.36 -4.84 27.58
CA LYS A 144 9.38 -4.24 28.92
C LYS A 144 9.34 -2.73 28.71
N ASN A 145 8.22 -2.10 29.04
CA ASN A 145 8.13 -0.65 29.10
C ASN A 145 9.29 -0.19 29.97
N GLN A 146 10.22 0.56 29.39
CA GLN A 146 11.27 1.19 30.17
C GLN A 146 10.58 2.03 31.25
N GLU A 147 10.92 1.78 32.51
CA GLU A 147 10.43 2.60 33.62
C GLU A 147 10.81 4.05 33.34
N VAL A 148 9.80 4.93 33.35
CA VAL A 148 10.00 6.37 33.17
C VAL A 148 10.68 6.89 34.43
N VAL A 149 11.98 7.15 34.33
CA VAL A 149 12.73 7.81 35.41
C VAL A 149 12.49 9.31 35.27
N HIS A 150 11.93 9.94 36.30
CA HIS A 150 11.83 11.39 36.40
C HIS A 150 13.11 11.91 37.09
N GLU A 151 13.72 12.96 36.53
CA GLU A 151 14.72 13.74 37.28
C GLU A 151 13.98 14.53 38.37
N ASP A 152 14.53 14.51 39.60
CA ASP A 152 14.00 15.23 40.77
C ASP A 152 13.95 16.76 40.58
#